data_AF-A0A923WKH7-F1
#
_entry.id   AF-A0A923WKH7-F1
#
_cell.length_a   1.000
_cell.length_b   1.000
_cell.length_c   1.000
_cell.angle_alpha   90.00
_cell.angle_beta   90.00
_cell.angle_gamma   90.00
#
_symmetry.space_group_name_H-M   'P 1'
#
loop_
_entity.id
_entity.type
_entity.pdbx_description
1 polymer ?
#
loop_
_entity_poly.entity_id
_entity_poly.type
_entity_poly.pdbx_seq_one_letter_code
_entity_poly.pdbx_strand_id
1 'polypeptide(L)'
;MKRAFFLAMALYCGGAAAEDTTGGTLHRASLRDWHHATAANQFASVADIVEKMLGINDRLTVAPKARDVQACITQKSANFSLRSQLVFDTAIACMAKLGYLPRR
;
A
#
# COMPACT_ATOMS: atom_id res chain seq x y z
N MET A 1 -35.32 -28.62 -38.23
CA MET A 1 -34.74 -29.73 -37.43
C MET A 1 -33.46 -29.23 -36.76
N LYS A 2 -33.25 -29.53 -35.46
CA LYS A 2 -31.95 -29.82 -34.79
C LYS A 2 -30.83 -28.75 -34.94
N ARG A 3 -30.28 -28.11 -33.91
CA ARG A 3 -29.99 -28.50 -32.53
C ARG A 3 -29.73 -27.24 -31.68
N ALA A 4 -30.23 -27.26 -30.46
CA ALA A 4 -29.72 -26.45 -29.36
C ALA A 4 -28.25 -26.81 -29.08
N PHE A 5 -27.41 -25.82 -28.81
CA PHE A 5 -26.13 -26.02 -28.15
C PHE A 5 -26.10 -25.21 -26.86
N PHE A 6 -25.79 -25.95 -25.81
CA PHE A 6 -25.77 -25.58 -24.41
C PHE A 6 -24.58 -24.69 -24.06
N LEU A 7 -24.80 -23.84 -23.05
CA LEU A 7 -23.96 -23.59 -21.87
C LEU A 7 -22.43 -23.47 -22.07
N ALA A 8 -21.89 -22.31 -21.71
CA ALA A 8 -20.91 -22.21 -20.61
C ALA A 8 -20.58 -20.73 -20.35
N MET A 9 -21.24 -20.19 -19.33
CA MET A 9 -20.88 -18.96 -18.66
C MET A 9 -19.58 -19.21 -17.90
N ALA A 10 -18.44 -18.98 -18.56
CA ALA A 10 -17.15 -18.98 -17.90
C ALA A 10 -17.00 -17.65 -17.18
N LEU A 11 -17.39 -17.66 -15.91
CA LEU A 11 -17.00 -16.70 -14.88
C LEU A 11 -15.49 -16.49 -14.96
N TYR A 12 -15.07 -15.43 -15.65
CA TYR A 12 -13.72 -14.90 -15.55
C TYR A 12 -13.62 -14.13 -14.23
N CYS A 13 -13.76 -14.86 -13.11
CA CYS A 13 -13.13 -14.46 -11.86
C CYS A 13 -11.64 -14.68 -12.07
N GLY A 14 -11.01 -13.79 -12.85
CA GLY A 14 -9.57 -13.65 -12.87
C GLY A 14 -9.15 -13.42 -11.44
N GLY A 15 -8.58 -14.46 -10.83
CA GLY A 15 -8.08 -14.40 -9.47
C GLY A 15 -7.17 -13.20 -9.36
N ALA A 16 -7.45 -12.35 -8.38
CA ALA A 16 -6.43 -11.51 -7.82
C ALA A 16 -5.33 -12.49 -7.37
N ALA A 17 -4.32 -12.64 -8.22
CA ALA A 17 -3.10 -13.33 -7.86
C ALA A 17 -2.64 -12.64 -6.57
N ALA A 18 -2.63 -13.40 -5.49
CA ALA A 18 -1.90 -13.02 -4.30
C ALA A 18 -0.44 -12.85 -4.76
N GLU A 19 -0.09 -11.62 -5.12
CA GLU A 19 1.30 -11.22 -5.28
C GLU A 19 1.96 -11.51 -3.94
N ASP A 20 2.77 -12.53 -4.00
CA ASP A 20 3.72 -13.00 -3.02
C ASP A 20 4.21 -11.85 -2.11
N THR A 21 3.62 -11.72 -0.92
CA THR A 21 4.05 -10.81 0.14
C THR A 21 5.26 -11.38 0.90
N THR A 22 6.07 -12.24 0.28
CA THR A 22 7.29 -12.83 0.87
C THR A 22 8.44 -11.85 1.05
N GLY A 23 8.31 -10.60 0.60
CA GLY A 23 9.14 -9.52 1.12
C GLY A 23 8.42 -8.90 2.31
N GLY A 24 8.93 -9.10 3.53
CA GLY A 24 8.37 -8.48 4.75
C GLY A 24 8.17 -6.96 4.64
N THR A 25 7.54 -6.36 5.67
CA THR A 25 7.16 -4.94 5.61
C THR A 25 8.37 -4.02 5.41
N LEU A 26 8.18 -2.96 4.62
CA LEU A 26 9.22 -2.00 4.23
C LEU A 26 9.62 -1.03 5.37
N HIS A 27 9.31 -1.34 6.62
CA HIS A 27 9.46 -0.39 7.74
C HIS A 27 10.89 0.11 7.93
N ARG A 28 11.88 -0.76 7.69
CA ARG A 28 13.31 -0.44 7.78
C ARG A 28 13.96 -0.28 6.40
N ALA A 29 13.17 -0.35 5.35
CA ALA A 29 13.64 -0.20 3.99
C ALA A 29 13.86 1.29 3.67
N SER A 30 14.74 1.55 2.70
CA SER A 30 14.97 2.91 2.21
C SER A 30 13.93 3.30 1.15
N LEU A 31 13.81 4.61 0.86
CA LEU A 31 12.98 5.10 -0.25
C LEU A 31 13.46 4.61 -1.63
N ARG A 32 14.72 4.18 -1.75
CA ARG A 32 15.18 3.46 -2.95
C ARG A 32 14.49 2.10 -3.07
N ASP A 33 14.46 1.34 -1.99
CA ASP A 33 13.87 -0.01 -1.98
C ASP A 33 12.35 0.04 -2.15
N TRP A 34 11.72 1.11 -1.66
CA TRP A 34 10.30 1.42 -1.90
C TRP A 34 9.92 1.39 -3.39
N HIS A 35 10.75 1.97 -4.27
CA HIS A 35 10.50 1.98 -5.72
C HIS A 35 10.56 0.60 -6.36
N HIS A 36 11.32 -0.32 -5.76
CA HIS A 36 11.48 -1.67 -6.27
C HIS A 36 10.45 -2.64 -5.67
N ALA A 37 9.70 -2.22 -4.65
CA ALA A 37 8.67 -3.03 -4.02
C ALA A 37 7.37 -3.05 -4.83
N THR A 38 6.64 -4.16 -4.76
CA THR A 38 5.32 -4.29 -5.38
C THR A 38 4.31 -3.33 -4.75
N ALA A 39 3.28 -2.94 -5.50
CA ALA A 39 2.22 -2.07 -4.99
C ALA A 39 1.49 -2.68 -3.78
N ALA A 40 1.36 -4.01 -3.74
CA ALA A 40 0.81 -4.76 -2.61
C ALA A 40 1.68 -4.60 -1.35
N ASN A 41 3.01 -4.78 -1.46
CA ASN A 41 3.91 -4.65 -0.32
C ASN A 41 4.01 -3.20 0.18
N GLN A 42 4.06 -2.24 -0.75
CA GLN A 42 3.99 -0.80 -0.42
C GLN A 42 2.74 -0.48 0.40
N PHE A 43 1.58 -0.93 -0.06
CA PHE A 43 0.31 -0.69 0.62
C PHE A 43 0.27 -1.38 1.99
N ALA A 44 0.65 -2.67 2.07
CA ALA A 44 0.66 -3.42 3.32
C ALA A 44 1.57 -2.76 4.37
N SER A 45 2.75 -2.31 3.95
CA SER A 45 3.70 -1.60 4.83
C SER A 45 3.12 -0.30 5.36
N VAL A 46 2.47 0.50 4.51
CA VAL A 46 1.87 1.77 4.95
C VAL A 46 0.63 1.54 5.81
N ALA A 47 -0.19 0.54 5.49
CA ALA A 47 -1.35 0.20 6.30
C ALA A 47 -0.94 -0.18 7.74
N ASP A 48 0.08 -1.04 7.91
CA ASP A 48 0.60 -1.41 9.23
C ASP A 48 1.14 -0.19 10.01
N ILE A 49 1.82 0.74 9.32
CA ILE A 49 2.28 1.99 9.94
C ILE A 49 1.09 2.85 10.38
N VAL A 50 0.09 3.03 9.52
CA VAL A 50 -1.11 3.85 9.81
C VAL A 50 -1.89 3.26 10.99
N GLU A 51 -2.11 1.95 11.01
CA GLU A 51 -2.77 1.23 12.11
C GLU A 51 -2.07 1.51 13.44
N LYS A 52 -0.75 1.29 13.48
CA LYS A 52 0.07 1.48 14.69
C LYS A 52 0.13 2.93 15.15
N MET A 53 0.32 3.87 14.23
CA MET A 53 0.52 5.29 14.55
C MET A 53 -0.78 5.98 14.98
N LEU A 54 -1.93 5.52 14.47
CA LEU A 54 -3.23 6.10 14.82
C LEU A 54 -4.02 5.28 15.85
N GLY A 55 -3.56 4.07 16.19
CA GLY A 55 -4.28 3.17 17.10
C GLY A 55 -5.64 2.74 16.55
N ILE A 56 -5.78 2.63 15.23
CA ILE A 56 -7.02 2.23 14.54
C ILE A 56 -6.84 0.83 13.94
N ASN A 57 -7.87 -0.02 14.07
CA ASN A 57 -7.87 -1.38 13.51
C ASN A 57 -9.00 -1.60 12.49
N ASP A 58 -9.86 -0.60 12.28
CA ASP A 58 -10.91 -0.68 11.27
C ASP A 58 -10.33 -0.51 9.87
N ARG A 59 -10.39 -1.59 9.07
CA ARG A 59 -9.87 -1.63 7.70
C ARG A 59 -10.48 -0.56 6.80
N LEU A 60 -11.76 -0.22 7.00
CA LEU A 60 -12.44 0.80 6.20
C LEU A 60 -11.91 2.21 6.49
N THR A 61 -11.43 2.44 7.72
CA THR A 61 -10.78 3.70 8.12
C THR A 61 -9.29 3.72 7.74
N VAL A 62 -8.59 2.59 7.84
CA VAL A 62 -7.14 2.48 7.54
C VAL A 62 -6.87 2.63 6.05
N ALA A 63 -7.60 1.91 5.21
CA ALA A 63 -7.30 1.81 3.77
C ALA A 63 -7.18 3.17 3.06
N PRO A 64 -8.14 4.12 3.18
CA PRO A 64 -8.02 5.42 2.50
C PRO A 64 -6.80 6.22 3.01
N LYS A 65 -6.57 6.23 4.33
CA LYS A 65 -5.40 6.92 4.93
C LYS A 65 -4.09 6.31 4.44
N ALA A 66 -4.03 4.98 4.35
CA ALA A 66 -2.86 4.28 3.86
C ALA A 66 -2.60 4.57 2.38
N ARG A 67 -3.63 4.72 1.54
CA ARG A 67 -3.46 5.14 0.14
C ARG A 67 -2.90 6.56 0.03
N ASP A 68 -3.40 7.50 0.82
CA ASP A 68 -2.91 8.89 0.82
C ASP A 68 -1.44 8.97 1.26
N VAL A 69 -1.07 8.22 2.31
CA VAL A 69 0.31 8.14 2.78
C VAL A 69 1.20 7.43 1.75
N GLN A 70 0.75 6.34 1.15
CA GLN A 70 1.47 5.63 0.07
C GLN A 70 1.78 6.58 -1.09
N ALA A 71 0.78 7.36 -1.55
CA ALA A 71 0.96 8.33 -2.62
C ALA A 71 2.00 9.42 -2.26
N CYS A 72 1.97 9.90 -1.02
CA CYS A 72 2.94 10.86 -0.52
C CYS A 72 4.38 10.29 -0.49
N ILE A 73 4.56 9.05 -0.02
CA ILE A 73 5.88 8.38 -0.03
C ILE A 73 6.36 8.19 -1.47
N THR A 74 5.51 7.72 -2.38
CA THR A 74 5.85 7.56 -3.79
C THR A 74 6.30 8.88 -4.41
N GLN A 75 5.61 9.99 -4.12
CA GLN A 75 6.05 11.32 -4.56
C GLN A 75 7.43 11.69 -3.99
N LYS A 76 7.69 11.44 -2.70
CA LYS A 76 8.96 11.76 -2.04
C LYS A 76 10.11 10.89 -2.54
N SER A 77 9.85 9.61 -2.77
CA SER A 77 10.84 8.65 -3.25
C SER A 77 11.36 9.02 -4.64
N ALA A 78 10.59 9.74 -5.46
CA ALA A 78 11.04 10.24 -6.76
C ALA A 78 12.22 11.24 -6.64
N ASN A 79 12.41 11.86 -5.48
CA ASN A 79 13.57 12.71 -5.23
C ASN A 79 14.82 11.88 -4.89
N PHE A 80 15.83 11.95 -5.75
CA PHE A 80 17.08 11.22 -5.58
C PHE A 80 17.78 11.52 -4.24
N SER A 81 17.74 12.77 -3.76
CA SER A 81 18.41 13.16 -2.51
C SER A 81 17.79 12.53 -1.26
N LEU A 82 16.56 12.01 -1.36
CA LEU A 82 15.84 11.39 -0.26
C LEU A 82 15.92 9.87 -0.27
N ARG A 83 16.60 9.26 -1.25
CA ARG A 83 16.61 7.79 -1.44
C ARG A 83 17.14 6.98 -0.26
N SER A 84 18.01 7.56 0.57
CA SER A 84 18.53 6.92 1.78
C SER A 84 17.61 7.04 2.99
N GLN A 85 16.55 7.86 2.93
CA GLN A 85 15.60 8.00 4.02
C GLN A 85 14.81 6.71 4.19
N LEU A 86 14.45 6.42 5.45
CA LEU A 86 13.62 5.27 5.76
C LEU A 86 12.17 5.52 5.35
N VAL A 87 11.50 4.46 4.89
CA VAL A 87 10.08 4.48 4.56
C VAL A 87 9.26 4.88 5.79
N PHE A 88 9.58 4.34 6.98
CA PHE A 88 8.86 4.65 8.21
C PHE A 88 8.89 6.14 8.58
N ASP A 89 10.07 6.76 8.59
CA ASP A 89 10.21 8.19 8.91
C ASP A 89 9.49 9.07 7.90
N THR A 90 9.58 8.69 6.61
CA THR A 90 8.88 9.38 5.52
C THR A 90 7.36 9.23 5.66
N ALA A 91 6.88 8.05 6.07
CA ALA A 91 5.46 7.79 6.31
C ALA A 91 4.93 8.68 7.45
N ILE A 92 5.67 8.80 8.56
CA ILE A 92 5.32 9.70 9.67
C ILE A 92 5.25 11.16 9.17
N ALA A 93 6.25 11.62 8.41
CA ALA A 93 6.26 12.96 7.85
C ALA A 93 5.07 13.21 6.90
N CYS A 94 4.71 12.21 6.09
CA CYS A 94 3.53 12.25 5.24
C CYS A 94 2.22 12.30 6.06
N MET A 95 2.09 11.48 7.09
CA MET A 95 0.93 11.51 8.00
C MET A 95 0.78 12.86 8.71
N ALA A 96 1.90 13.46 9.13
CA ALA A 96 1.90 14.81 9.70
C ALA A 96 1.41 15.85 8.69
N LYS A 97 1.97 15.82 7.46
CA LYS A 97 1.57 16.71 6.37
C LYS A 97 0.08 16.58 6.01
N LEU A 98 -0.44 15.36 6.03
CA LEU A 98 -1.84 15.04 5.74
C LEU A 98 -2.80 15.35 6.91
N GLY A 99 -2.27 15.76 8.08
CA GLY A 99 -3.08 16.09 9.25
C GLY A 99 -3.68 14.88 9.96
N TYR A 100 -3.09 13.69 9.80
CA TYR A 100 -3.58 12.47 10.46
C TYR A 100 -3.05 12.29 11.87
N LEU A 101 -1.87 12.86 12.16
CA LEU A 101 -1.32 12.80 13.51
C LEU A 101 -2.02 13.82 14.41
N PRO A 102 -2.39 13.44 15.64
CA PRO A 102 -2.96 14.38 16.60
C PRO A 102 -1.96 15.51 16.88
N ARG A 103 -2.45 16.75 16.86
CA ARG A 103 -1.67 17.90 17.33
C ARG A 103 -1.57 17.77 18.85
N ARG A 104 -0.35 17.58 19.35
CA ARG A 104 -0.07 17.66 20.80
C ARG A 104 -0.23 19.09 21.28
#